data_AF-A0A062GLJ8-F1
#
_entry.id   AF-A0A062GLJ8-F1
#
_cell.length_a   1.000
_cell.length_b   1.000
_cell.length_c   1.000
_cell.angle_alpha   90.00
_cell.angle_beta   90.00
_cell.angle_gamma   90.00
#
_symmetry.space_group_name_H-M   'P 1'
#
loop_
_entity.id
_entity.type
_entity.pdbx_description
1 polymer ?
#
loop_
_entity_poly.entity_id
_entity_poly.type
_entity_poly.pdbx_seq_one_letter_code
_entity_poly.pdbx_strand_id
1 'polypeptide(L)'
;MGLQTTLFAQSNLPIKSSHQPLKYRIAFIDPRFQLTKEQLVEVSQQAAEIWQKETGNTYFIYDSQAQLSINLIYDDHQLIKDEQQNNLDALLQKQEAWRIKNEEIVLNKQEVAQLSSDLNKKKLNLKVEFEQYQQDVTRFNQGEHQYSSADNLKEWQKQLGQKSENLKNESNILNFKIQSLNLKIKELNREQSDLSALKTQFKLEQKTSIQPFHKGLFSQNQIQIYGYASLNDLRLTLAHELGHALGLKHTTDPKSLMYPYLKEQDIHNFKLTDSDLDLLSSIYRPN
;
A
#
# COMPACT_ATOMS: atom_id res chain seq x y z
N MET A 1 33.94 -8.11 3.21
CA MET A 1 34.30 -7.86 4.62
C MET A 1 33.85 -6.44 4.94
N GLY A 2 32.68 -6.29 5.57
CA GLY A 2 32.15 -5.01 6.00
C GLY A 2 31.70 -5.18 7.44
N LEU A 3 32.38 -4.50 8.35
CA LEU A 3 32.23 -4.62 9.80
C LEU A 3 30.83 -4.15 10.22
N GLN A 4 30.02 -5.08 10.73
CA GLN A 4 28.84 -4.76 11.50
C GLN A 4 29.28 -4.28 12.89
N THR A 5 29.07 -3.01 13.19
CA THR A 5 29.14 -2.49 14.55
C THR A 5 27.89 -2.92 15.30
N THR A 6 27.97 -4.03 16.03
CA THR A 6 27.03 -4.34 17.11
C THR A 6 27.20 -3.30 18.20
N LEU A 7 26.26 -2.37 18.34
CA LEU A 7 26.17 -1.51 19.52
C LEU A 7 25.68 -2.39 20.68
N PHE A 8 26.56 -2.61 21.64
CA PHE A 8 26.29 -3.38 22.84
C PHE A 8 25.39 -2.56 23.77
N ALA A 9 24.19 -3.06 24.06
CA ALA A 9 23.39 -2.56 25.18
C ALA A 9 24.06 -3.02 26.50
N GLN A 10 24.77 -2.10 27.16
CA GLN A 10 25.32 -2.33 28.50
C GLN A 10 24.37 -1.75 29.54
N SER A 11 23.85 -2.60 30.42
CA SER A 11 23.09 -2.21 31.61
C SER A 11 24.06 -1.80 32.72
N ASN A 12 23.92 -0.60 33.27
CA ASN A 12 24.67 -0.14 34.46
C ASN A 12 23.87 -0.33 35.76
N LEU A 13 22.74 -1.04 35.71
CA LEU A 13 22.06 -1.49 36.93
C LEU A 13 22.98 -2.51 37.63
N PRO A 14 23.26 -2.34 38.92
CA PRO A 14 24.02 -3.33 39.65
C PRO A 14 23.23 -4.65 39.58
N ILE A 15 23.87 -5.72 39.10
CA ILE A 15 23.36 -7.10 39.22
C ILE A 15 23.38 -7.42 40.73
N LYS A 16 22.42 -6.85 41.46
CA LYS A 16 22.22 -7.11 42.87
C LYS A 16 21.60 -8.49 42.97
N SER A 17 22.13 -9.28 43.91
CA SER A 17 21.64 -10.60 44.30
C SER A 17 20.11 -10.69 44.26
N SER A 18 19.59 -11.85 43.87
CA SER A 18 18.22 -12.21 43.46
C SER A 18 17.01 -11.84 44.35
N HIS A 19 17.08 -10.79 45.17
CA HIS A 19 16.11 -10.50 46.23
C HIS A 19 15.73 -9.02 46.39
N GLN A 20 16.26 -8.09 45.57
CA GLN A 20 15.83 -6.69 45.62
C GLN A 20 15.04 -6.30 44.37
N PRO A 21 13.75 -5.91 44.50
CA PRO A 21 12.95 -5.45 43.37
C PRO A 21 13.58 -4.23 42.69
N LEU A 22 13.56 -4.21 41.36
CA LEU A 22 13.95 -3.06 40.57
C LEU A 22 12.92 -1.94 40.73
N LYS A 23 13.39 -0.78 41.18
CA LYS A 23 12.56 0.41 41.25
C LYS A 23 12.51 1.11 39.91
N TYR A 24 11.33 1.58 39.49
CA TYR A 24 11.16 2.36 38.26
C TYR A 24 10.23 3.56 38.43
N ARG A 25 10.36 4.56 37.56
CA ARG A 25 9.53 5.78 37.54
C ARG A 25 9.04 6.09 36.13
N ILE A 26 7.94 6.84 36.07
CA ILE A 26 7.53 7.55 34.84
C ILE A 26 8.26 8.89 34.79
N ALA A 27 9.09 9.08 33.78
CA ALA A 27 9.96 10.24 33.64
C ALA A 27 9.38 11.31 32.71
N PHE A 28 8.90 10.91 31.53
CA PHE A 28 8.35 11.80 30.52
C PHE A 28 7.20 11.13 29.79
N ILE A 29 6.18 11.92 29.45
CA ILE A 29 5.08 11.52 28.58
C ILE A 29 4.90 12.63 27.56
N ASP A 30 5.06 12.29 26.28
CA ASP A 30 4.71 13.20 25.20
C ASP A 30 3.19 13.48 25.23
N PRO A 31 2.75 14.75 25.33
CA PRO A 31 1.33 15.09 25.38
C PRO A 31 0.51 14.56 24.19
N ARG A 32 1.14 14.28 23.04
CA ARG A 32 0.48 13.71 21.85
C ARG A 32 -0.12 12.34 22.09
N PHE A 33 0.36 11.58 23.08
CA PHE A 33 -0.25 10.30 23.46
C PHE A 33 -1.60 10.44 24.17
N GLN A 34 -1.96 11.65 24.61
CA GLN A 34 -3.21 11.91 25.36
C GLN A 34 -3.39 10.97 26.57
N LEU A 35 -2.27 10.52 27.16
CA LEU A 35 -2.22 9.61 28.30
C LEU A 35 -1.77 10.39 29.54
N THR A 36 -2.50 10.31 30.64
CA THR A 36 -2.08 10.96 31.88
C THR A 36 -0.98 10.16 32.57
N LYS A 37 -0.26 10.81 33.50
CA LYS A 37 0.77 10.14 34.28
C LYS A 37 0.19 9.02 35.13
N GLU A 38 -0.99 9.24 35.70
CA GLU A 38 -1.71 8.29 36.54
C GLU A 38 -2.08 7.03 35.74
N GLN A 39 -2.60 7.21 34.53
CA GLN A 39 -2.93 6.10 33.63
C GLN A 39 -1.67 5.31 33.23
N LEU A 40 -0.56 5.99 32.93
CA LEU A 40 0.67 5.29 32.59
C LEU A 40 1.28 4.55 33.79
N VAL A 41 1.20 5.13 34.99
CA VAL A 41 1.61 4.45 36.23
C VAL A 41 0.80 3.17 36.40
N GLU A 42 -0.53 3.25 36.28
CA GLU A 42 -1.41 2.09 36.39
C GLU A 42 -1.05 0.99 35.38
N VAL A 43 -0.92 1.34 34.09
CA VAL A 43 -0.57 0.37 33.04
C VAL A 43 0.82 -0.23 33.26
N SER A 44 1.80 0.55 33.74
CA SER A 44 3.14 0.05 34.05
C SER A 44 3.18 -0.89 35.26
N GLN A 45 2.30 -0.68 36.25
CA GLN A 45 2.14 -1.59 37.38
C GLN A 45 1.49 -2.90 36.92
N GLN A 46 0.45 -2.84 36.09
CA GLN A 46 -0.16 -4.03 35.48
C GLN A 46 0.83 -4.81 34.61
N ALA A 47 1.74 -4.12 33.92
CA ALA A 47 2.82 -4.72 33.14
C ALA A 47 3.84 -5.44 34.05
N ALA A 48 4.26 -4.78 35.13
CA ALA A 48 5.14 -5.39 36.14
C ALA A 48 4.51 -6.62 36.80
N GLU A 49 3.20 -6.59 37.08
CA GLU A 49 2.46 -7.71 37.68
C GLU A 49 2.52 -9.00 36.85
N ILE A 50 2.67 -8.92 35.52
CA ILE A 50 2.81 -10.11 34.65
C ILE A 50 3.99 -10.97 35.10
N TRP A 51 5.11 -10.34 35.49
CA TRP A 51 6.30 -11.05 35.97
C TRP A 51 6.11 -11.65 37.37
N GLN A 52 5.24 -11.05 38.18
CA GLN A 52 5.07 -11.39 39.60
C GLN A 52 4.00 -12.45 39.82
N LYS A 53 2.93 -12.43 39.02
CA LYS A 53 1.71 -13.22 39.24
C LYS A 53 1.96 -14.73 39.25
N GLU A 54 2.77 -15.23 38.32
CA GLU A 54 3.02 -16.67 38.15
C GLU A 54 4.21 -17.17 38.99
N THR A 55 5.05 -16.26 39.48
CA THR A 55 6.27 -16.62 40.24
C THR A 55 6.15 -16.35 41.74
N GLY A 56 5.18 -15.53 42.16
CA GLY A 56 5.01 -15.09 43.54
C GLY A 56 6.08 -14.09 44.03
N ASN A 57 7.03 -13.71 43.18
CA ASN A 57 8.13 -12.81 43.51
C ASN A 57 7.84 -11.38 43.06
N THR A 58 8.16 -10.40 43.90
CA THR A 58 8.11 -8.99 43.52
C THR A 58 9.40 -8.61 42.78
N TYR A 59 9.30 -8.38 41.47
CA TYR A 59 10.45 -7.97 40.65
C TYR A 59 10.55 -6.45 40.46
N PHE A 60 9.42 -5.74 40.54
CA PHE A 60 9.40 -4.30 40.30
C PHE A 60 8.59 -3.54 41.33
N ILE A 61 9.05 -2.33 41.66
CA ILE A 61 8.33 -1.41 42.54
C ILE A 61 8.31 -0.03 41.87
N TYR A 62 7.13 0.57 41.76
CA TYR A 62 7.04 1.96 41.33
C TYR A 62 7.59 2.89 42.43
N ASP A 63 8.55 3.73 42.08
CA ASP A 63 9.14 4.74 42.95
C ASP A 63 9.47 5.98 42.12
N SER A 64 8.86 7.12 42.44
CA SER A 64 9.03 8.37 41.67
C SER A 64 10.49 8.85 41.56
N GLN A 65 11.39 8.41 42.44
CA GLN A 65 12.80 8.78 42.48
C GLN A 65 13.73 7.68 41.91
N ALA A 66 13.16 6.64 41.30
CA ALA A 66 13.93 5.54 40.75
C ALA A 66 14.87 5.95 39.61
N GLN A 67 15.96 5.20 39.46
CA GLN A 67 16.90 5.36 38.34
C GLN A 67 16.36 4.79 37.03
N LEU A 68 15.65 3.66 37.06
CA LEU A 68 15.00 3.09 35.87
C LEU A 68 13.84 3.99 35.45
N SER A 69 13.96 4.63 34.29
CA SER A 69 12.96 5.58 33.80
C SER A 69 12.18 5.04 32.61
N ILE A 70 10.86 5.17 32.64
CA ILE A 70 9.98 4.95 31.49
C ILE A 70 9.67 6.32 30.87
N ASN A 71 9.88 6.44 29.56
CA ASN A 71 9.58 7.62 28.78
C ASN A 71 8.67 7.25 27.60
N LEU A 72 7.59 7.99 27.40
CA LEU A 72 6.79 7.90 26.17
C LEU A 72 7.21 9.04 25.25
N ILE A 73 7.88 8.70 24.16
CA ILE A 73 8.42 9.65 23.19
C ILE A 73 7.68 9.39 21.89
N TYR A 74 6.84 10.33 21.45
CA TYR A 74 6.06 10.11 20.24
C TYR A 74 6.99 10.21 19.04
N ASP A 75 7.23 9.07 18.40
CA ASP A 75 8.02 8.96 17.18
C ASP A 75 7.08 8.91 15.97
N ASP A 76 7.52 9.46 14.85
CA ASP A 76 6.73 9.73 13.64
C ASP A 76 6.27 8.44 12.92
N HIS A 77 6.42 7.28 13.52
CA HIS A 77 6.01 5.98 12.97
C HIS A 77 4.50 5.82 12.77
N GLN A 78 3.67 6.55 13.53
CA GLN A 78 2.23 6.59 13.26
C GLN A 78 1.89 7.44 12.03
N LEU A 79 2.63 8.53 11.79
CA LEU A 79 2.57 9.28 10.53
C LEU A 79 2.98 8.39 9.34
N ILE A 80 4.00 7.55 9.50
CA ILE A 80 4.44 6.63 8.43
C ILE A 80 3.35 5.61 8.07
N LYS A 81 2.60 5.06 9.04
CA LYS A 81 1.48 4.15 8.77
C LYS A 81 0.32 4.85 8.06
N ASP A 82 -0.03 6.05 8.52
CA ASP A 82 -1.09 6.83 7.90
C ASP A 82 -0.69 7.29 6.49
N GLU A 83 0.58 7.66 6.29
CA GLU A 83 1.15 7.98 4.98
C GLU A 83 1.19 6.77 4.05
N GLN A 84 1.54 5.58 4.56
CA GLN A 84 1.48 4.32 3.81
C GLN A 84 0.04 3.99 3.38
N GLN A 85 -0.94 4.19 4.24
CA GLN A 85 -2.35 3.97 3.92
C GLN A 85 -2.85 4.98 2.88
N ASN A 86 -2.53 6.26 3.05
CA ASN A 86 -2.88 7.30 2.07
C ASN A 86 -2.23 7.05 0.70
N ASN A 87 -0.97 6.58 0.69
CA ASN A 87 -0.26 6.20 -0.53
C ASN A 87 -0.91 4.97 -1.19
N LEU A 88 -1.38 4.00 -0.40
CA LEU A 88 -2.13 2.84 -0.90
C LEU A 88 -3.47 3.26 -1.51
N ASP A 89 -4.23 4.11 -0.82
CA ASP A 89 -5.54 4.58 -1.31
C ASP A 89 -5.37 5.39 -2.60
N ALA A 90 -4.37 6.27 -2.66
CA ALA A 90 -4.03 7.00 -3.89
C ALA A 90 -3.62 6.06 -5.04
N LEU A 91 -2.88 4.98 -4.74
CA LEU A 91 -2.49 3.97 -5.72
C LEU A 91 -3.71 3.21 -6.25
N LEU A 92 -4.65 2.83 -5.38
CA LEU A 92 -5.89 2.16 -5.75
C LEU A 92 -6.78 3.07 -6.60
N GLN A 93 -6.91 4.35 -6.23
CA GLN A 93 -7.64 5.34 -7.04
C GLN A 93 -7.04 5.51 -8.44
N LYS A 94 -5.71 5.62 -8.54
CA LYS A 94 -5.02 5.68 -9.84
C LYS A 94 -5.23 4.42 -10.67
N GLN A 95 -5.19 3.25 -10.03
CA GLN A 95 -5.45 1.98 -10.71
C GLN A 95 -6.89 1.90 -11.24
N GLU A 96 -7.86 2.36 -10.46
CA GLU A 96 -9.27 2.36 -10.87
C GLU A 96 -9.53 3.36 -12.00
N ALA A 97 -8.98 4.58 -11.91
CA ALA A 97 -9.06 5.56 -12.98
C ALA A 97 -8.45 5.02 -14.29
N TRP A 98 -7.30 4.33 -14.20
CA TRP A 98 -6.69 3.67 -15.35
C TRP A 98 -7.60 2.58 -15.95
N ARG A 99 -8.24 1.76 -15.11
CA ARG A 99 -9.18 0.70 -15.54
C ARG A 99 -10.33 1.29 -16.34
N ILE A 100 -10.96 2.36 -15.84
CA ILE A 100 -12.09 3.04 -16.50
C ILE A 100 -11.65 3.60 -17.87
N LYS A 101 -10.52 4.30 -17.93
CA LYS A 101 -9.97 4.81 -19.21
C LYS A 101 -9.66 3.68 -20.18
N ASN A 102 -9.11 2.56 -19.70
CA ASN A 102 -8.81 1.40 -20.54
C ASN A 102 -10.07 0.78 -21.14
N GLU A 103 -11.15 0.70 -20.37
CA GLU A 103 -12.46 0.25 -20.87
C GLU A 103 -13.00 1.18 -21.96
N GLU A 104 -12.91 2.50 -21.77
CA GLU A 104 -13.29 3.48 -22.79
C GLU A 104 -12.47 3.28 -24.08
N ILE A 105 -11.17 3.03 -23.97
CA ILE A 105 -10.30 2.77 -25.13
C ILE A 105 -10.71 1.50 -25.87
N VAL A 106 -11.07 0.44 -25.16
CA VAL A 106 -11.55 -0.81 -25.78
C VAL A 106 -12.82 -0.55 -26.58
N LEU A 107 -13.78 0.19 -26.01
CA LEU A 107 -15.02 0.55 -26.69
C LEU A 107 -14.77 1.43 -27.92
N ASN A 108 -13.92 2.46 -27.80
CA ASN A 108 -13.56 3.33 -28.92
C ASN A 108 -12.85 2.57 -30.05
N LYS A 109 -12.02 1.57 -29.73
CA LYS A 109 -11.39 0.68 -30.73
C LYS A 109 -12.43 -0.12 -31.49
N GLN A 110 -13.43 -0.66 -30.79
CA GLN A 110 -14.53 -1.41 -31.42
C GLN A 110 -15.36 -0.51 -32.34
N GLU A 111 -15.70 0.70 -31.88
CA GLU A 111 -16.42 1.69 -32.69
C GLU A 111 -15.65 2.03 -33.98
N VAL A 112 -14.36 2.35 -33.86
CA VAL A 112 -13.49 2.65 -35.02
C VAL A 112 -13.42 1.48 -35.99
N ALA A 113 -13.34 0.24 -35.49
CA ALA A 113 -13.30 -0.95 -36.33
C ALA A 113 -14.62 -1.13 -37.11
N GLN A 114 -15.76 -0.90 -36.45
CA GLN A 114 -17.08 -0.95 -37.09
C GLN A 114 -17.22 0.15 -38.16
N LEU A 115 -16.91 1.39 -37.82
CA LEU A 115 -16.97 2.52 -38.76
C LEU A 115 -16.05 2.32 -39.97
N SER A 116 -14.85 1.75 -39.75
CA SER A 116 -13.92 1.42 -40.83
C SER A 116 -14.49 0.36 -41.78
N SER A 117 -15.09 -0.70 -41.22
CA SER A 117 -15.76 -1.76 -41.98
C SER A 117 -16.91 -1.20 -42.83
N ASP A 118 -17.77 -0.37 -42.24
CA ASP A 118 -18.92 0.20 -42.93
C ASP A 118 -18.50 1.22 -44.01
N LEU A 119 -17.49 2.05 -43.72
CA LEU A 119 -16.93 2.96 -44.72
C LEU A 119 -16.34 2.20 -45.90
N ASN A 120 -15.66 1.08 -45.66
CA ASN A 120 -15.12 0.23 -46.73
C ASN A 120 -16.23 -0.38 -47.59
N LYS A 121 -17.33 -0.84 -46.99
CA LYS A 121 -18.50 -1.31 -47.73
C LYS A 121 -19.10 -0.21 -48.60
N LYS A 122 -19.28 1.00 -48.07
CA LYS A 122 -19.79 2.14 -48.84
C LYS A 122 -18.87 2.52 -50.00
N LYS A 123 -17.54 2.51 -49.79
CA LYS A 123 -16.54 2.75 -50.84
C LYS A 123 -16.61 1.68 -51.94
N LEU A 124 -16.76 0.41 -51.58
CA LEU A 124 -16.93 -0.68 -52.54
C LEU A 124 -18.22 -0.52 -53.35
N ASN A 125 -19.33 -0.20 -52.70
CA ASN A 125 -20.60 0.04 -53.38
C ASN A 125 -20.50 1.22 -54.36
N LEU A 126 -19.90 2.35 -53.95
CA LEU A 126 -19.70 3.48 -54.85
C LEU A 126 -18.81 3.13 -56.05
N LYS A 127 -17.79 2.29 -55.85
CA LYS A 127 -16.94 1.78 -56.94
C LYS A 127 -17.78 1.01 -57.97
N VAL A 128 -18.63 0.10 -57.50
CA VAL A 128 -19.54 -0.67 -58.38
C VAL A 128 -20.52 0.25 -59.10
N GLU A 129 -21.13 1.22 -58.41
CA GLU A 129 -22.03 2.18 -59.05
C GLU A 129 -21.31 3.02 -60.14
N PHE A 130 -20.05 3.40 -59.88
CA PHE A 130 -19.25 4.14 -60.85
C PHE A 130 -18.89 3.28 -62.06
N GLU A 131 -18.54 2.00 -61.86
CA GLU A 131 -18.27 1.06 -62.95
C GLU A 131 -19.51 0.88 -63.85
N GLN A 132 -20.71 0.76 -63.26
CA GLN A 132 -21.96 0.69 -64.02
C GLN A 132 -22.23 1.98 -64.80
N TYR A 133 -22.07 3.14 -64.16
CA TYR A 133 -22.20 4.44 -64.83
C TYR A 133 -21.26 4.56 -66.05
N GLN A 134 -20.00 4.12 -65.92
CA GLN A 134 -19.06 4.14 -67.05
C GLN A 134 -19.50 3.24 -68.21
N GLN A 135 -20.09 2.07 -67.92
CA GLN A 135 -20.63 1.19 -68.94
C GLN A 135 -21.80 1.86 -69.69
N ASP A 136 -22.71 2.50 -68.97
CA ASP A 136 -23.89 3.13 -69.57
C ASP A 136 -23.52 4.39 -70.36
N VAL A 137 -22.54 5.17 -69.90
CA VAL A 137 -21.95 6.27 -70.69
C VAL A 137 -21.31 5.75 -71.98
N THR A 138 -20.63 4.61 -71.93
CA THR A 138 -20.01 3.99 -73.11
C THR A 138 -21.05 3.57 -74.14
N ARG A 139 -22.12 2.87 -73.70
CA ARG A 139 -23.25 2.48 -74.58
C ARG A 139 -23.95 3.68 -75.19
N PHE A 140 -24.20 4.71 -74.39
CA PHE A 140 -24.81 5.95 -74.87
C PHE A 140 -23.95 6.62 -75.96
N ASN A 141 -22.64 6.69 -75.77
CA ASN A 141 -21.70 7.25 -76.76
C ASN A 141 -21.56 6.40 -78.04
N GLN A 142 -21.93 5.11 -77.98
CA GLN A 142 -21.98 4.20 -79.13
C GLN A 142 -23.31 4.30 -79.92
N GLY A 143 -24.25 5.14 -79.47
CA GLY A 143 -25.53 5.37 -80.15
C GLY A 143 -26.69 4.54 -79.59
N GLU A 144 -26.51 3.77 -78.52
CA GLU A 144 -27.54 2.95 -77.88
C GLU A 144 -28.46 3.78 -76.96
N HIS A 145 -29.11 4.82 -77.50
CA HIS A 145 -29.92 5.78 -76.75
C HIS A 145 -31.22 5.21 -76.14
N GLN A 146 -31.58 3.96 -76.45
CA GLN A 146 -32.75 3.29 -75.88
C GLN A 146 -32.59 3.01 -74.37
N TYR A 147 -31.35 2.88 -73.87
CA TYR A 147 -31.08 2.45 -72.50
C TYR A 147 -30.84 3.58 -71.50
N SER A 148 -30.53 4.80 -71.96
CA SER A 148 -30.25 5.95 -71.09
C SER A 148 -30.38 7.28 -71.84
N SER A 149 -30.82 8.34 -71.16
CA SER A 149 -30.86 9.71 -71.68
C SER A 149 -29.68 10.54 -71.15
N ALA A 150 -29.29 11.58 -71.89
CA ALA A 150 -28.22 12.48 -71.48
C ALA A 150 -28.51 13.17 -70.13
N ASP A 151 -29.75 13.58 -69.89
CA ASP A 151 -30.16 14.21 -68.63
C ASP A 151 -30.06 13.25 -67.44
N ASN A 152 -30.45 11.97 -67.63
CA ASN A 152 -30.34 10.95 -66.59
C ASN A 152 -28.87 10.66 -66.26
N LEU A 153 -27.99 10.54 -67.26
CA LEU A 153 -26.56 10.34 -67.06
C LEU A 153 -25.91 11.52 -66.33
N LYS A 154 -26.34 12.75 -66.64
CA LYS A 154 -25.86 13.97 -65.98
C LYS A 154 -26.28 14.03 -64.51
N GLU A 155 -27.54 13.70 -64.20
CA GLU A 155 -28.00 13.64 -62.82
C GLU A 155 -27.30 12.52 -62.04
N TRP A 156 -27.13 11.34 -62.63
CA TRP A 156 -26.40 10.25 -62.00
C TRP A 156 -24.94 10.62 -61.70
N GLN A 157 -24.25 11.29 -62.64
CA GLN A 157 -22.90 11.81 -62.41
C GLN A 157 -22.85 12.74 -61.19
N LYS A 158 -23.83 13.64 -61.05
CA LYS A 158 -23.94 14.54 -59.91
C LYS A 158 -24.16 13.79 -58.59
N GLN A 159 -25.03 12.78 -58.59
CA GLN A 159 -25.27 11.93 -57.41
C GLN A 159 -24.02 11.15 -57.00
N LEU A 160 -23.29 10.58 -57.96
CA LEU A 160 -22.01 9.90 -57.69
C LEU A 160 -20.97 10.87 -57.12
N GLY A 161 -20.91 12.10 -57.64
CA GLY A 161 -20.05 13.16 -57.11
C GLY A 161 -20.38 13.51 -55.66
N GLN A 162 -21.66 13.68 -55.34
CA GLN A 162 -22.11 13.95 -53.97
C GLN A 162 -21.80 12.79 -53.02
N LYS A 163 -22.07 11.55 -53.42
CA LYS A 163 -21.71 10.35 -52.65
C LYS A 163 -20.20 10.27 -52.40
N SER A 164 -19.38 10.58 -53.42
CA SER A 164 -17.92 10.60 -53.31
C SER A 164 -17.44 11.62 -52.27
N GLU A 165 -17.95 12.86 -52.32
CA GLU A 165 -17.55 13.89 -51.37
C GLU A 165 -18.01 13.57 -49.94
N ASN A 166 -19.21 12.99 -49.78
CA ASN A 166 -19.69 12.51 -48.49
C ASN A 166 -18.77 11.42 -47.91
N LEU A 167 -18.38 10.43 -48.71
CA LEU A 167 -17.46 9.38 -48.25
C LEU A 167 -16.06 9.90 -47.94
N LYS A 168 -15.60 10.92 -48.67
CA LYS A 168 -14.35 11.61 -48.35
C LYS A 168 -14.43 12.30 -47.00
N ASN A 169 -15.54 12.99 -46.71
CA ASN A 169 -15.77 13.61 -45.40
C ASN A 169 -15.86 12.57 -44.27
N GLU A 170 -16.60 11.48 -44.46
CA GLU A 170 -16.65 10.36 -43.51
C GLU A 170 -15.24 9.78 -43.26
N SER A 171 -14.44 9.61 -44.32
CA SER A 171 -13.06 9.12 -44.22
C SER A 171 -12.17 10.06 -43.42
N ASN A 172 -12.32 11.37 -43.61
CA ASN A 172 -11.57 12.38 -42.86
C ASN A 172 -11.93 12.36 -41.37
N ILE A 173 -13.23 12.30 -41.05
CA ILE A 173 -13.73 12.20 -39.67
C ILE A 173 -13.19 10.94 -38.99
N LEU A 174 -13.25 9.79 -39.67
CA LEU A 174 -12.71 8.54 -39.13
C LEU A 174 -11.20 8.63 -38.89
N ASN A 175 -10.45 9.24 -39.81
CA ASN A 175 -9.02 9.47 -39.63
C ASN A 175 -8.72 10.33 -38.40
N PHE A 176 -9.49 11.41 -38.16
CA PHE A 176 -9.35 12.21 -36.95
C PHE A 176 -9.67 11.41 -35.68
N LYS A 177 -10.73 10.58 -35.69
CA LYS A 177 -11.04 9.66 -34.58
C LYS A 177 -9.88 8.70 -34.28
N ILE A 178 -9.28 8.10 -35.32
CA ILE A 178 -8.14 7.19 -35.19
C ILE A 178 -6.93 7.92 -34.59
N GLN A 179 -6.61 9.13 -35.07
CA GLN A 179 -5.50 9.91 -34.53
C GLN A 179 -5.70 10.26 -33.05
N SER A 180 -6.90 10.71 -32.68
CA SER A 180 -7.27 11.00 -31.30
C SER A 180 -7.17 9.75 -30.41
N LEU A 181 -7.69 8.61 -30.88
CA LEU A 181 -7.62 7.34 -30.16
C LEU A 181 -6.15 6.90 -29.95
N ASN A 182 -5.30 7.05 -30.95
CA ASN A 182 -3.87 6.73 -30.83
C ASN A 182 -3.16 7.59 -29.78
N LEU A 183 -3.51 8.88 -29.68
CA LEU A 183 -2.99 9.77 -28.63
C LEU A 183 -3.44 9.29 -27.23
N LYS A 184 -4.73 8.98 -27.06
CA LYS A 184 -5.24 8.45 -25.79
C LYS A 184 -4.59 7.11 -25.41
N ILE A 185 -4.36 6.22 -26.37
CA ILE A 185 -3.63 4.95 -26.14
C ILE A 185 -2.20 5.22 -25.65
N LYS A 186 -1.51 6.18 -26.27
CA LYS A 186 -0.14 6.54 -25.88
C LYS A 186 -0.09 7.09 -24.45
N GLU A 187 -1.05 7.91 -24.08
CA GLU A 187 -1.20 8.43 -22.71
C GLU A 187 -1.51 7.30 -21.72
N LEU A 188 -2.47 6.43 -22.03
CA LEU A 188 -2.83 5.30 -21.17
C LEU A 188 -1.67 4.32 -20.94
N ASN A 189 -0.84 4.11 -21.96
CA ASN A 189 0.38 3.30 -21.83
C ASN A 189 1.44 3.94 -20.92
N ARG A 190 1.55 5.28 -20.95
CA ARG A 190 2.43 6.01 -20.01
C ARG A 190 1.91 5.88 -18.58
N GLU A 191 0.62 6.11 -18.37
CA GLU A 191 -0.01 5.93 -17.06
C GLU A 191 0.16 4.50 -16.52
N GLN A 192 0.09 3.48 -17.38
CA GLN A 192 0.36 2.08 -17.00
C GLN A 192 1.81 1.87 -16.55
N SER A 193 2.77 2.46 -17.27
CA SER A 193 4.18 2.42 -16.90
C SER A 193 4.40 3.08 -15.54
N ASP A 194 3.85 4.28 -15.33
CA ASP A 194 3.97 5.03 -14.09
C ASP A 194 3.34 4.26 -12.91
N LEU A 195 2.15 3.67 -13.13
CA LEU A 195 1.49 2.82 -12.13
C LEU A 195 2.34 1.59 -11.78
N SER A 196 3.00 0.98 -12.76
CA SER A 196 3.88 -0.17 -12.52
C SER A 196 5.13 0.21 -11.72
N ALA A 197 5.70 1.39 -11.98
CA ALA A 197 6.82 1.94 -11.22
C ALA A 197 6.41 2.24 -9.77
N LEU A 198 5.28 2.92 -9.58
CA LEU A 198 4.72 3.21 -8.25
C LEU A 198 4.43 1.93 -7.46
N LYS A 199 3.82 0.92 -8.08
CA LYS A 199 3.59 -0.40 -7.44
C LYS A 199 4.91 -1.07 -7.03
N THR A 200 5.96 -0.92 -7.82
CA THR A 200 7.28 -1.48 -7.52
C THR A 200 7.94 -0.74 -6.37
N GLN A 201 7.92 0.59 -6.39
CA GLN A 201 8.42 1.45 -5.33
C GLN A 201 7.70 1.18 -4.01
N PHE A 202 6.37 1.14 -4.00
CA PHE A 202 5.58 0.81 -2.81
C PHE A 202 5.93 -0.56 -2.23
N LYS A 203 6.15 -1.58 -3.08
CA LYS A 203 6.61 -2.90 -2.64
C LYS A 203 8.01 -2.87 -2.04
N LEU A 204 8.91 -2.02 -2.56
CA LEU A 204 10.25 -1.84 -2.02
C LEU A 204 10.21 -1.12 -0.68
N GLU A 205 9.42 -0.05 -0.56
CA GLU A 205 9.20 0.71 0.68
C GLU A 205 8.62 -0.19 1.79
N GLN A 206 7.66 -1.05 1.46
CA GLN A 206 7.14 -2.03 2.41
C GLN A 206 8.19 -3.08 2.83
N LYS A 207 9.09 -3.50 1.92
CA LYS A 207 10.18 -4.43 2.24
C LYS A 207 11.28 -3.78 3.07
N THR A 208 11.59 -2.51 2.85
CA THR A 208 12.55 -1.74 3.65
C THR A 208 11.99 -1.31 5.00
N SER A 209 10.65 -1.31 5.15
CA SER A 209 9.94 -1.08 6.42
C SER A 209 9.86 -2.34 7.30
N ILE A 210 10.48 -3.47 6.91
CA ILE A 210 10.73 -4.60 7.80
C ILE A 210 11.98 -4.27 8.64
N GLN A 211 11.92 -3.19 9.42
CA GLN A 211 12.83 -2.94 10.53
C GLN A 211 12.14 -3.43 11.81
N PRO A 212 12.87 -4.08 12.73
CA PRO A 212 12.29 -4.69 13.92
C PRO A 212 11.45 -3.70 14.73
N PHE A 213 10.43 -4.26 15.37
CA PHE A 213 9.40 -3.61 16.14
C PHE A 213 9.98 -2.96 17.40
N HIS A 214 10.56 -1.76 17.28
CA HIS A 214 10.93 -0.96 18.44
C HIS A 214 9.72 -0.10 18.85
N LYS A 215 8.61 -0.73 19.27
CA LYS A 215 7.57 0.01 20.03
C LYS A 215 8.09 0.40 21.40
N GLY A 216 9.02 -0.40 21.92
CA GLY A 216 9.79 -0.17 23.12
C GLY A 216 11.28 -0.35 22.86
N LEU A 217 12.10 0.28 23.70
CA LEU A 217 13.53 0.03 23.79
C LEU A 217 14.00 0.21 25.23
N PHE A 218 14.53 -0.85 25.82
CA PHE A 218 15.33 -0.80 27.03
C PHE A 218 16.82 -0.57 26.70
N SER A 219 17.37 0.56 27.15
CA SER A 219 18.80 0.87 27.05
C SER A 219 19.23 1.84 28.15
N GLN A 220 20.44 1.67 28.70
CA GLN A 220 21.04 2.58 29.70
C GLN A 220 20.12 2.89 30.91
N ASN A 221 19.41 1.89 31.42
CA ASN A 221 18.42 2.02 32.51
C ASN A 221 17.23 2.90 32.14
N GLN A 222 16.89 2.98 30.87
CA GLN A 222 15.72 3.70 30.37
C GLN A 222 14.90 2.77 29.50
N ILE A 223 13.59 2.81 29.68
CA ILE A 223 12.61 2.23 28.77
C ILE A 223 12.02 3.40 27.99
N GLN A 224 12.17 3.36 26.66
CA GLN A 224 11.57 4.33 25.76
C GLN A 224 10.43 3.63 25.02
N ILE A 225 9.23 4.20 25.06
CA ILE A 225 8.06 3.70 24.33
C ILE A 225 7.73 4.72 23.24
N TYR A 226 7.63 4.23 22.01
CA TYR A 226 7.47 5.06 20.82
C TYR A 226 6.05 5.08 20.27
N GLY A 227 5.22 4.10 20.63
CA GLY A 227 3.83 4.02 20.19
C GLY A 227 3.07 2.83 20.76
N TYR A 228 1.73 2.93 20.84
CA TYR A 228 0.84 1.83 21.21
C TYR A 228 -0.51 1.97 20.49
N ALA A 229 -1.16 0.85 20.20
CA ALA A 229 -2.47 0.77 19.55
C ALA A 229 -3.64 0.72 20.54
N SER A 230 -3.38 0.27 21.78
CA SER A 230 -4.35 0.25 22.89
C SER A 230 -3.60 0.19 24.24
N LEU A 231 -4.30 0.37 25.37
CA LEU A 231 -3.69 0.22 26.70
C LEU A 231 -3.18 -1.20 26.95
N ASN A 232 -3.84 -2.23 26.40
CA ASN A 232 -3.38 -3.62 26.50
C ASN A 232 -2.09 -3.87 25.70
N ASP A 233 -1.96 -3.23 24.53
CA ASP A 233 -0.74 -3.25 23.72
C ASP A 233 0.42 -2.54 24.45
N LEU A 234 0.14 -1.37 25.06
CA LEU A 234 1.09 -0.65 25.90
C LEU A 234 1.55 -1.49 27.09
N ARG A 235 0.61 -2.15 27.78
CA ARG A 235 0.87 -3.04 28.92
C ARG A 235 1.85 -4.16 28.56
N LEU A 236 1.63 -4.87 27.46
CA LEU A 236 2.54 -5.95 27.03
C LEU A 236 3.88 -5.43 26.55
N THR A 237 3.90 -4.30 25.83
CA THR A 237 5.15 -3.67 25.41
C THR A 237 6.00 -3.30 26.62
N LEU A 238 5.41 -2.65 27.62
CA LEU A 238 6.10 -2.33 28.87
C LEU A 238 6.58 -3.58 29.59
N ALA A 239 5.78 -4.65 29.64
CA ALA A 239 6.16 -5.89 30.30
C ALA A 239 7.37 -6.55 29.60
N HIS A 240 7.44 -6.51 28.28
CA HIS A 240 8.59 -6.96 27.50
C HIS A 240 9.87 -6.17 27.84
N GLU A 241 9.80 -4.83 27.81
CA GLU A 241 10.96 -3.99 28.12
C GLU A 241 11.41 -4.11 29.58
N LEU A 242 10.46 -4.34 30.49
CA LEU A 242 10.76 -4.69 31.88
C LEU A 242 11.50 -6.03 31.95
N GLY A 243 11.13 -7.02 31.13
CA GLY A 243 11.89 -8.27 31.00
C GLY A 243 13.36 -8.04 30.62
N HIS A 244 13.63 -7.12 29.67
CA HIS A 244 14.99 -6.69 29.38
C HIS A 244 15.69 -5.99 30.55
N ALA A 245 14.94 -5.20 31.35
CA ALA A 245 15.47 -4.60 32.57
C ALA A 245 15.86 -5.63 33.64
N LEU A 246 15.24 -6.82 33.64
CA LEU A 246 15.64 -7.99 34.43
C LEU A 246 16.84 -8.76 33.84
N GLY A 247 17.35 -8.32 32.68
CA GLY A 247 18.43 -9.00 31.96
C GLY A 247 17.99 -10.14 31.06
N LEU A 248 16.68 -10.32 30.84
CA LEU A 248 16.16 -11.36 29.96
C LEU A 248 16.44 -11.00 28.49
N LYS A 249 16.81 -12.02 27.71
CA LYS A 249 17.01 -11.90 26.27
C LYS A 249 15.76 -12.36 25.52
N HIS A 250 15.74 -12.12 24.22
CA HIS A 250 14.65 -12.60 23.37
C HIS A 250 14.58 -14.13 23.35
N THR A 251 13.34 -14.64 23.25
CA THR A 251 13.05 -16.05 22.94
C THR A 251 12.73 -16.22 21.45
N THR A 252 12.63 -17.47 21.01
CA THR A 252 12.15 -17.83 19.67
C THR A 252 10.70 -18.32 19.65
N ASP A 253 10.06 -18.44 20.82
CA ASP A 253 8.68 -18.91 20.98
C ASP A 253 7.71 -17.77 20.64
N PRO A 254 6.88 -17.86 19.57
CA PRO A 254 6.00 -16.77 19.16
C PRO A 254 4.91 -16.39 20.17
N LYS A 255 4.71 -17.21 21.22
CA LYS A 255 3.75 -16.94 22.30
C LYS A 255 4.41 -16.35 23.55
N SER A 256 5.73 -16.36 23.64
CA SER A 256 6.49 -15.84 24.78
C SER A 256 6.42 -14.31 24.84
N LEU A 257 6.42 -13.77 26.06
CA LEU A 257 6.47 -12.33 26.28
C LEU A 257 7.75 -11.75 25.70
N MET A 258 8.88 -12.44 25.86
CA MET A 258 10.19 -12.04 25.35
C MET A 258 10.41 -12.37 23.85
N TYR A 259 9.37 -12.77 23.11
CA TYR A 259 9.46 -12.86 21.65
C TYR A 259 9.57 -11.45 21.05
N PRO A 260 10.47 -11.19 20.09
CA PRO A 260 10.72 -9.83 19.56
C PRO A 260 9.56 -9.21 18.76
N TYR A 261 8.44 -9.93 18.60
CA TYR A 261 7.27 -9.45 17.87
C TYR A 261 5.99 -9.72 18.67
N LEU A 262 5.06 -8.76 18.70
CA LEU A 262 3.69 -9.05 19.12
C LEU A 262 3.00 -9.82 17.98
N LYS A 263 2.75 -11.11 18.19
CA LYS A 263 2.25 -12.06 17.21
C LYS A 263 1.13 -12.95 17.78
N GLU A 264 1.48 -13.97 18.57
CA GLU A 264 0.53 -14.99 19.06
C GLU A 264 0.19 -14.83 20.55
N GLN A 265 0.68 -13.77 21.19
CA GLN A 265 0.39 -13.43 22.58
C GLN A 265 -1.07 -12.98 22.76
N ASP A 266 -1.74 -13.49 23.80
CA ASP A 266 -3.07 -12.99 24.19
C ASP A 266 -2.94 -11.61 24.87
N ILE A 267 -3.22 -10.55 24.12
CA ILE A 267 -3.07 -9.16 24.60
C ILE A 267 -3.98 -8.81 25.80
N HIS A 268 -5.09 -9.52 25.97
CA HIS A 268 -6.06 -9.23 27.02
C HIS A 268 -5.72 -10.01 28.29
N ASN A 269 -5.42 -11.31 28.17
CA ASN A 269 -5.24 -12.20 29.31
C ASN A 269 -3.89 -12.92 29.31
N PHE A 270 -2.83 -12.21 28.90
CA PHE A 270 -1.49 -12.77 28.81
C PHE A 270 -1.02 -13.44 30.11
N LYS A 271 -0.40 -14.61 29.95
CA LYS A 271 0.30 -15.35 30.99
C LYS A 271 1.70 -15.68 30.48
N LEU A 272 2.69 -15.65 31.37
CA LEU A 272 4.04 -16.06 31.04
C LEU A 272 4.02 -17.49 30.48
N THR A 273 4.76 -17.69 29.39
CA THR A 273 4.98 -19.02 28.83
C THR A 273 6.07 -19.76 29.60
N ASP A 274 6.16 -21.07 29.42
CA ASP A 274 7.27 -21.86 29.97
C ASP A 274 8.63 -21.30 29.52
N SER A 275 8.74 -20.84 28.27
CA SER A 275 9.93 -20.16 27.73
C SER A 275 10.31 -18.89 28.52
N ASP A 276 9.31 -18.11 28.96
CA ASP A 276 9.55 -16.90 29.77
C ASP A 276 9.99 -17.27 31.19
N LEU A 277 9.38 -18.29 31.79
CA LEU A 277 9.69 -18.78 33.12
C LEU A 277 11.08 -19.42 33.18
N ASP A 278 11.48 -20.14 32.13
CA ASP A 278 12.82 -20.72 31.98
C ASP A 278 13.89 -19.63 31.91
N LEU A 279 13.65 -18.57 31.12
CA LEU A 279 14.55 -17.41 31.10
C LEU A 279 14.66 -16.76 32.48
N LEU A 280 13.53 -16.55 33.15
CA LEU A 280 13.50 -15.90 34.45
C LEU A 280 14.22 -16.73 35.52
N SER A 281 13.98 -18.04 35.57
CA SER A 281 14.63 -18.96 36.51
C SER A 281 16.13 -19.12 36.27
N SER A 282 16.59 -18.93 35.02
CA SER A 282 18.02 -18.95 34.69
C SER A 282 18.82 -17.80 35.34
N ILE A 283 18.16 -16.66 35.59
CA ILE A 283 18.74 -15.46 36.21
C ILE A 283 18.40 -15.39 37.70
N TYR A 284 17.16 -15.70 38.05
CA TYR A 284 16.60 -15.63 39.39
C TYR A 284 16.18 -17.04 39.81
N ARG A 285 17.16 -17.87 40.21
CA ARG A 285 16.87 -19.21 40.71
C ARG A 285 15.90 -19.12 41.90
N PRO A 286 14.77 -19.84 41.89
CA PRO A 286 14.04 -20.10 43.11
C PRO A 286 14.92 -20.96 44.03
N ASN A 287 14.95 -20.63 45.32
CA ASN A 287 15.56 -21.50 46.33
C ASN A 287 14.80 -22.81 46.46
#